data_AF-E3QD12-F1
#
_entry.id   AF-E3QD12-F1
#
_cell.length_a   1.000
_cell.length_b   1.000
_cell.length_c   1.000
_cell.angle_alpha   90.00
_cell.angle_beta   90.00
_cell.angle_gamma   90.00
#
_symmetry.space_group_name_H-M   'P 1'
#
loop_
_entity.id
_entity.type
_entity.pdbx_description
1 polymer ?
#
loop_
_entity_poly.entity_id
_entity_poly.type
_entity_poly.pdbx_seq_one_letter_code
_entity_poly.pdbx_strand_id
1 'polypeptide(L)'
;MEVVFPGVLHNRFCEDAASTLLCLVMALAEVAVADVSGRGFPAFQGHQDGEPSNTAEYIEYRPPGIEFFNEARRRLGFCVGECSLENVQMFILTGLYYESCSRHMEFWNMIISASLSCHALIVSNSAEMYAAHGDQICRAFWYCSIVETGIQQDLELPLTGLDKLQSRIQLPQFPDYVTTTDELLRVQMYNDRMSHYGEIFVYEVSLRNLAVKIRNGLIQVAEAPMAILGQTMPGSDDLLRATVDKLGRELEQWHGSLPDHLNWDRNLPSAMYSAPDLQPSSPSFYAHSMYAADAMDALHSAPLNNFIGPDITNPNANIGFPNSDGVLLAIMRSKYYHVESMLYGPFAYKVLHEHPDNLTETDLSATTRFLHACVLWPIMVPPTSQHKRMIPCLYSWSQNILGALIILHLSLINPTLSKIRQSHCRQGFEQEAELTIEWGTAWIRDLKDVDRTAQRCWMILKGLYRLDD
;
A
#
# COMPACT_ATOMS: atom_id res chain seq x y z
N MET A 1 -24.99 11.50 -3.18
CA MET A 1 -25.31 10.87 -1.87
C MET A 1 -26.69 11.26 -1.34
N GLU A 2 -27.36 12.27 -1.92
CA GLU A 2 -28.73 12.68 -1.58
C GLU A 2 -29.82 11.60 -1.76
N VAL A 3 -29.51 10.46 -2.40
CA VAL A 3 -30.46 9.35 -2.61
C VAL A 3 -30.13 8.13 -1.75
N VAL A 4 -28.85 7.70 -1.69
CA VAL A 4 -28.45 6.45 -1.03
C VAL A 4 -28.48 6.56 0.50
N PHE A 5 -27.90 7.63 1.06
CA PHE A 5 -27.83 7.78 2.52
C PHE A 5 -29.22 8.00 3.15
N PRO A 6 -30.10 8.87 2.60
CA PRO A 6 -31.49 8.95 3.06
C PRO A 6 -32.28 7.66 2.85
N GLY A 7 -32.03 6.92 1.75
CA GLY A 7 -32.67 5.63 1.49
C GLY A 7 -32.30 4.55 2.49
N VAL A 8 -31.00 4.42 2.83
CA VAL A 8 -30.52 3.46 3.83
C VAL A 8 -31.02 3.83 5.23
N LEU A 9 -31.02 5.12 5.58
CA LEU A 9 -31.57 5.61 6.86
C LEU A 9 -33.09 5.37 6.95
N HIS A 10 -33.84 5.64 5.88
CA HIS A 10 -35.28 5.41 5.82
C HIS A 10 -35.63 3.92 5.97
N ASN A 11 -34.81 3.05 5.37
CA ASN A 11 -34.95 1.60 5.44
C ASN A 11 -34.31 0.97 6.69
N ARG A 12 -33.84 1.77 7.67
CA ARG A 12 -33.22 1.30 8.91
C ARG A 12 -32.06 0.32 8.71
N PHE A 13 -31.21 0.57 7.71
CA PHE A 13 -30.10 -0.33 7.35
C PHE A 13 -30.58 -1.76 7.09
N CYS A 14 -31.35 -1.98 6.02
CA CYS A 14 -31.76 -3.31 5.58
C CYS A 14 -30.56 -4.26 5.38
N GLU A 15 -30.85 -5.56 5.25
CA GLU A 15 -29.86 -6.58 4.91
C GLU A 15 -29.55 -6.59 3.41
N ASP A 16 -29.07 -5.44 2.90
CA ASP A 16 -28.73 -5.23 1.49
C ASP A 16 -27.28 -4.74 1.30
N ALA A 17 -26.80 -4.83 0.05
CA ALA A 17 -25.44 -4.45 -0.31
C ALA A 17 -25.16 -2.95 -0.06
N ALA A 18 -26.14 -2.08 -0.33
CA ALA A 18 -25.98 -0.64 -0.13
C ALA A 18 -25.75 -0.26 1.34
N SER A 19 -26.54 -0.84 2.26
CA SER A 19 -26.39 -0.63 3.70
C SER A 19 -25.06 -1.19 4.20
N THR A 20 -24.64 -2.35 3.68
CA THR A 20 -23.36 -2.97 4.03
C THR A 20 -22.17 -2.11 3.60
N LEU A 21 -22.17 -1.66 2.35
CA LEU A 21 -21.14 -0.76 1.81
C LEU A 21 -21.09 0.56 2.59
N LEU A 22 -22.24 1.13 2.94
CA LEU A 22 -22.29 2.34 3.75
C LEU A 22 -21.61 2.13 5.11
N CYS A 23 -21.95 1.05 5.81
CA CYS A 23 -21.32 0.74 7.10
C CYS A 23 -19.80 0.54 6.97
N LEU A 24 -19.32 -0.13 5.91
CA LEU A 24 -17.88 -0.27 5.66
C LEU A 24 -17.18 1.07 5.39
N VAL A 25 -17.80 1.94 4.59
CA VAL A 25 -17.27 3.28 4.31
C VAL A 25 -17.22 4.12 5.59
N MET A 26 -18.25 4.07 6.44
CA MET A 26 -18.26 4.78 7.72
C MET A 26 -17.19 4.25 8.68
N ALA A 27 -16.99 2.93 8.72
CA ALA A 27 -15.94 2.33 9.53
C ALA A 27 -14.54 2.81 9.11
N LEU A 28 -14.26 2.83 7.80
CA LEU A 28 -12.98 3.33 7.25
C LEU A 28 -12.83 4.84 7.40
N ALA A 29 -13.94 5.60 7.36
CA ALA A 29 -13.91 7.03 7.65
C ALA A 29 -13.44 7.29 9.09
N GLU A 30 -13.92 6.52 10.08
CA GLU A 30 -13.42 6.64 11.45
C GLU A 30 -11.93 6.29 11.59
N VAL A 31 -11.45 5.30 10.82
CA VAL A 31 -10.01 4.97 10.75
C VAL A 31 -9.21 6.17 10.25
N ALA A 32 -9.63 6.78 9.15
CA ALA A 32 -8.98 7.96 8.58
C ALA A 32 -8.99 9.15 9.55
N VAL A 33 -10.11 9.40 10.23
CA VAL A 33 -10.23 10.47 11.24
C VAL A 33 -9.32 10.24 12.43
N ALA A 34 -9.24 9.00 12.92
CA ALA A 34 -8.38 8.67 14.05
C ALA A 34 -6.89 8.88 13.71
N ASP A 35 -6.49 8.51 12.49
CA ASP A 35 -5.15 8.70 11.95
C ASP A 35 -4.76 10.20 11.87
N VAL A 36 -5.63 11.06 11.32
CA VAL A 36 -5.39 12.52 11.25
C VAL A 36 -5.46 13.23 12.59
N SER A 37 -6.23 12.72 13.55
CA SER A 37 -6.33 13.33 14.88
C SER A 37 -5.07 13.13 15.75
N GLY A 38 -4.01 12.53 15.20
CA GLY A 38 -2.82 12.16 15.96
C GLY A 38 -3.09 11.09 17.02
N ARG A 39 -4.31 10.51 17.03
CA ARG A 39 -4.60 9.28 17.75
C ARG A 39 -3.99 8.17 16.92
N GLY A 40 -2.67 8.06 16.92
CA GLY A 40 -1.95 6.89 16.40
C GLY A 40 -2.47 5.60 17.04
N PHE A 41 -1.83 4.46 16.80
CA PHE A 41 -2.21 3.30 17.59
C PHE A 41 -2.08 3.65 19.10
N PRO A 42 -3.03 3.34 19.98
CA PRO A 42 -3.08 3.89 21.34
C PRO A 42 -1.83 3.64 22.19
N ALA A 43 -0.97 2.69 21.79
CA ALA A 43 0.38 2.50 22.33
C ALA A 43 1.33 3.70 22.15
N PHE A 44 0.95 4.70 21.35
CA PHE A 44 1.81 5.80 20.90
C PHE A 44 1.68 7.09 21.73
N GLN A 45 0.76 7.15 22.69
CA GLN A 45 0.88 8.16 23.73
C GLN A 45 1.91 7.65 24.74
N GLY A 46 3.16 8.06 24.53
CA GLY A 46 4.18 7.95 25.56
C GLY A 46 3.57 8.45 26.87
N HIS A 47 3.68 7.63 27.92
CA HIS A 47 3.52 8.12 29.27
C HIS A 47 4.53 9.27 29.41
N GLN A 48 4.06 10.50 29.27
CA GLN A 48 4.84 11.64 29.69
C GLN A 48 5.10 11.44 31.18
N ASP A 49 6.38 11.43 31.51
CA ASP A 49 6.99 11.36 32.82
C ASP A 49 6.04 11.47 34.03
N GLY A 50 6.02 10.38 34.83
CA GLY A 50 5.80 10.46 36.27
C GLY A 50 4.36 10.40 36.77
N GLU A 51 3.74 9.21 36.75
CA GLU A 51 3.11 8.59 37.93
C GLU A 51 2.56 7.19 37.56
N PRO A 52 2.79 6.14 38.37
CA PRO A 52 2.19 4.84 38.13
C PRO A 52 0.70 4.93 38.49
N SER A 53 -0.17 5.08 37.49
CA SER A 53 -1.61 4.92 37.68
C SER A 53 -1.89 3.47 38.08
N ASN A 54 -2.20 3.28 39.37
CA ASN A 54 -2.56 2.02 40.00
C ASN A 54 -4.00 1.61 39.66
N THR A 55 -4.37 1.67 38.39
CA THR A 55 -5.66 1.18 37.88
C THR A 55 -5.38 0.36 36.63
N ALA A 56 -5.17 -0.94 36.84
CA ALA A 56 -5.15 -1.94 35.79
C ALA A 56 -6.56 -2.15 35.20
N GLU A 57 -7.19 -1.08 34.72
CA GLU A 57 -8.18 -1.23 33.67
C GLU A 57 -7.41 -1.52 32.39
N TYR A 58 -7.40 -2.79 31.99
CA TYR A 58 -7.16 -3.16 30.61
C TYR A 58 -8.13 -2.30 29.76
N ILE A 59 -7.68 -1.15 29.26
CA ILE A 59 -8.44 -0.41 28.26
C ILE A 59 -8.45 -1.35 27.06
N GLU A 60 -9.55 -2.08 26.88
CA GLU A 60 -9.76 -2.97 25.76
C GLU A 60 -9.51 -2.16 24.49
N TYR A 61 -8.47 -2.53 23.74
CA TYR A 61 -8.14 -1.84 22.50
C TYR A 61 -9.33 -1.98 21.55
N ARG A 62 -10.06 -0.87 21.37
CA ARG A 62 -11.22 -0.77 20.49
C ARG A 62 -10.77 -0.07 19.20
N PRO A 63 -10.69 -0.78 18.07
CA PRO A 63 -10.33 -0.16 16.80
C PRO A 63 -11.34 0.94 16.40
N PRO A 64 -10.90 2.03 15.76
CA PRO A 64 -11.81 3.04 15.20
C PRO A 64 -12.78 2.41 14.20
N GLY A 65 -14.06 2.79 14.22
CA GLY A 65 -15.07 2.29 13.27
C GLY A 65 -15.64 0.91 13.59
N ILE A 66 -15.28 0.29 14.72
CA ILE A 66 -15.63 -1.11 15.01
C ILE A 66 -17.13 -1.40 15.06
N GLU A 67 -17.96 -0.43 15.48
CA GLU A 67 -19.41 -0.61 15.54
C GLU A 67 -20.01 -0.69 14.14
N PHE A 68 -19.65 0.26 13.27
CA PHE A 68 -20.05 0.22 11.87
C PHE A 68 -19.51 -1.04 11.18
N PHE A 69 -18.27 -1.44 11.48
CA PHE A 69 -17.68 -2.65 10.92
C PHE A 69 -18.42 -3.92 11.39
N ASN A 70 -18.80 -4.01 12.66
CA ASN A 70 -19.57 -5.13 13.18
C ASN A 70 -20.93 -5.25 12.49
N GLU A 71 -21.58 -4.12 12.25
CA GLU A 71 -22.89 -4.09 11.59
C GLU A 71 -22.78 -4.40 10.09
N ALA A 72 -21.70 -3.95 9.43
CA ALA A 72 -21.36 -4.39 8.08
C ALA A 72 -21.11 -5.90 8.02
N ARG A 73 -20.30 -6.43 8.95
CA ARG A 73 -19.96 -7.86 9.00
C ARG A 73 -21.19 -8.75 9.23
N ARG A 74 -22.11 -8.32 10.10
CA ARG A 74 -23.39 -9.02 10.36
C ARG A 74 -24.19 -9.16 9.05
N ARG A 75 -24.21 -8.11 8.24
CA ARG A 75 -24.90 -8.02 6.96
C ARG A 75 -24.22 -8.80 5.83
N LEU A 76 -22.90 -8.65 5.72
CA LEU A 76 -22.09 -9.33 4.71
C LEU A 76 -22.33 -10.83 4.71
N GLY A 77 -22.56 -11.42 5.89
CA GLY A 77 -22.90 -12.84 6.07
C GLY A 77 -24.07 -13.34 5.22
N PHE A 78 -25.00 -12.48 4.79
CA PHE A 78 -26.16 -12.85 3.97
C PHE A 78 -25.89 -12.79 2.46
N CYS A 79 -24.88 -12.04 2.02
CA CYS A 79 -24.58 -11.80 0.60
C CYS A 79 -23.23 -12.39 0.14
N VAL A 80 -22.53 -13.14 1.01
CA VAL A 80 -21.18 -13.71 0.74
C VAL A 80 -21.09 -14.47 -0.60
N GLY A 81 -22.16 -15.16 -1.00
CA GLY A 81 -22.19 -15.98 -2.22
C GLY A 81 -22.50 -15.23 -3.51
N GLU A 82 -22.80 -13.95 -3.47
CA GLU A 82 -23.17 -13.18 -4.66
C GLU A 82 -21.95 -12.89 -5.55
N CYS A 83 -22.16 -12.82 -6.86
CA CYS A 83 -21.14 -12.43 -7.83
C CYS A 83 -21.59 -11.13 -8.48
N SER A 84 -21.47 -10.03 -7.74
CA SER A 84 -21.81 -8.66 -8.14
C SER A 84 -20.64 -7.73 -7.85
N LEU A 85 -20.61 -6.56 -8.48
CA LEU A 85 -19.60 -5.54 -8.21
C LEU A 85 -19.64 -5.10 -6.74
N GLU A 86 -20.83 -4.94 -6.17
CA GLU A 86 -21.03 -4.57 -4.78
C GLU A 86 -20.42 -5.59 -3.84
N ASN A 87 -20.55 -6.90 -4.13
CA ASN A 87 -19.93 -7.94 -3.30
C ASN A 87 -18.41 -7.89 -3.36
N VAL A 88 -17.83 -7.64 -4.54
CA VAL A 88 -16.38 -7.43 -4.69
C VAL A 88 -15.93 -6.23 -3.86
N GLN A 89 -16.65 -5.11 -3.93
CA GLN A 89 -16.37 -3.90 -3.15
C GLN A 89 -16.49 -4.15 -1.64
N MET A 90 -17.52 -4.89 -1.19
CA MET A 90 -17.69 -5.25 0.22
C MET A 90 -16.49 -6.03 0.74
N PHE A 91 -16.00 -7.03 0.00
CA PHE A 91 -14.80 -7.77 0.39
C PHE A 91 -13.55 -6.89 0.41
N ILE A 92 -13.33 -6.04 -0.61
CA ILE A 92 -12.19 -5.11 -0.64
C ILE A 92 -12.18 -4.21 0.59
N LEU A 93 -13.31 -3.53 0.89
CA LEU A 93 -13.41 -2.59 2.01
C LEU A 93 -13.30 -3.31 3.36
N THR A 94 -13.87 -4.51 3.48
CA THR A 94 -13.71 -5.36 4.67
C THR A 94 -12.24 -5.72 4.89
N GLY A 95 -11.53 -6.08 3.82
CA GLY A 95 -10.10 -6.32 3.85
C GLY A 95 -9.33 -5.10 4.33
N LEU A 96 -9.55 -3.93 3.72
CA LEU A 96 -8.88 -2.69 4.11
C LEU A 96 -9.08 -2.36 5.60
N TYR A 97 -10.29 -2.58 6.12
CA TYR A 97 -10.54 -2.38 7.55
C TYR A 97 -9.73 -3.35 8.42
N TYR A 98 -9.68 -4.64 8.06
CA TYR A 98 -8.83 -5.61 8.78
C TYR A 98 -7.35 -5.20 8.75
N GLU A 99 -6.85 -4.74 7.61
CA GLU A 99 -5.46 -4.33 7.49
C GLU A 99 -5.14 -3.09 8.33
N SER A 100 -6.05 -2.12 8.41
CA SER A 100 -5.90 -0.96 9.32
C SER A 100 -5.83 -1.34 10.81
N CYS A 101 -6.28 -2.56 11.13
CA CYS A 101 -6.22 -3.15 12.46
C CYS A 101 -5.05 -4.15 12.64
N SER A 102 -4.09 -4.18 11.70
CA SER A 102 -2.98 -5.15 11.68
C SER A 102 -3.43 -6.62 11.67
N ARG A 103 -4.59 -6.90 11.04
CA ARG A 103 -5.15 -8.26 10.87
C ARG A 103 -4.89 -8.78 9.47
N HIS A 104 -3.61 -9.07 9.18
CA HIS A 104 -3.14 -9.39 7.82
C HIS A 104 -3.72 -10.68 7.22
N MET A 105 -3.97 -11.71 8.05
CA MET A 105 -4.53 -12.98 7.55
C MET A 105 -5.98 -12.81 7.13
N GLU A 106 -6.73 -12.02 7.89
CA GLU A 106 -8.11 -11.68 7.62
C GLU A 106 -8.21 -10.74 6.41
N PHE A 107 -7.30 -9.77 6.30
CA PHE A 107 -7.12 -8.98 5.09
C PHE A 107 -6.91 -9.86 3.85
N TRP A 108 -5.93 -10.77 3.89
CA TRP A 108 -5.66 -11.70 2.78
C TRP A 108 -6.89 -12.52 2.40
N ASN A 109 -7.59 -13.11 3.38
CA ASN A 109 -8.81 -13.89 3.14
C ASN A 109 -9.90 -13.08 2.42
N MET A 110 -10.07 -11.80 2.79
CA MET A 110 -11.02 -10.92 2.14
C MET A 110 -10.58 -10.54 0.73
N ILE A 111 -9.29 -10.30 0.49
CA ILE A 111 -8.79 -10.04 -0.86
C ILE A 111 -8.97 -11.25 -1.77
N ILE A 112 -8.71 -12.47 -1.28
CA ILE A 112 -8.95 -13.70 -2.05
C ILE A 112 -10.44 -13.87 -2.37
N SER A 113 -11.32 -13.56 -1.42
CA SER A 113 -12.77 -13.60 -1.65
C SER A 113 -13.20 -12.56 -2.68
N ALA A 114 -12.67 -11.33 -2.60
CA ALA A 114 -12.87 -10.29 -3.60
C ALA A 114 -12.38 -10.73 -4.99
N SER A 115 -11.18 -11.33 -5.07
CA SER A 115 -10.61 -11.82 -6.33
C SER A 115 -11.45 -12.93 -6.95
N LEU A 116 -11.91 -13.90 -6.15
CA LEU A 116 -12.77 -14.99 -6.62
C LEU A 116 -14.14 -14.49 -7.09
N SER A 117 -14.79 -13.60 -6.33
CA SER A 117 -16.05 -12.97 -6.74
C SER A 117 -15.87 -12.13 -8.01
N CYS A 118 -14.75 -11.41 -8.15
CA CYS A 118 -14.43 -10.64 -9.35
C CYS A 118 -14.19 -11.55 -10.57
N HIS A 119 -13.47 -12.66 -10.38
CA HIS A 119 -13.29 -13.68 -11.41
C HIS A 119 -14.65 -14.21 -11.88
N ALA A 120 -15.49 -14.64 -10.95
CA ALA A 120 -16.82 -15.18 -11.24
C ALA A 120 -17.71 -14.15 -11.96
N LEU A 121 -17.72 -12.89 -11.51
CA LEU A 121 -18.44 -11.79 -12.15
C LEU A 121 -18.05 -11.64 -13.63
N ILE A 122 -16.75 -11.57 -13.92
CA ILE A 122 -16.22 -11.35 -15.28
C ILE A 122 -16.52 -12.55 -16.19
N VAL A 123 -16.35 -13.76 -15.69
CA VAL A 123 -16.52 -14.99 -16.49
C VAL A 123 -18.00 -15.32 -16.71
N SER A 124 -18.84 -15.15 -15.69
CA SER A 124 -20.26 -15.48 -15.76
C SER A 124 -21.10 -14.39 -16.42
N ASN A 125 -20.70 -13.11 -16.30
CA ASN A 125 -21.45 -11.99 -16.85
C ASN A 125 -20.59 -10.97 -17.60
N SER A 126 -19.86 -11.44 -18.62
CA SER A 126 -19.00 -10.57 -19.44
C SER A 126 -19.69 -9.38 -20.12
N ALA A 127 -21.03 -9.37 -20.20
CA ALA A 127 -21.79 -8.25 -20.73
C ALA A 127 -21.74 -7.00 -19.82
N GLU A 128 -21.62 -7.17 -18.50
CA GLU A 128 -21.52 -6.06 -17.54
C GLU A 128 -20.26 -5.21 -17.74
N MET A 129 -19.21 -5.79 -18.32
CA MET A 129 -17.99 -5.05 -18.69
C MET A 129 -18.24 -3.95 -19.72
N TYR A 130 -19.32 -4.06 -20.51
CA TYR A 130 -19.71 -3.06 -21.51
C TYR A 130 -20.82 -2.12 -21.01
N ALA A 131 -21.33 -2.33 -19.80
CA ALA A 131 -22.33 -1.46 -19.19
C ALA A 131 -21.68 -0.15 -18.69
N ALA A 132 -22.51 0.81 -18.29
CA ALA A 132 -22.04 2.11 -17.79
C ALA A 132 -21.12 1.99 -16.55
N HIS A 133 -21.26 0.92 -15.76
CA HIS A 133 -20.43 0.63 -14.59
C HIS A 133 -19.23 -0.29 -14.91
N GLY A 134 -19.00 -0.67 -16.18
CA GLY A 134 -17.93 -1.59 -16.57
C GLY A 134 -16.53 -1.11 -16.17
N ASP A 135 -16.29 0.20 -16.16
CA ASP A 135 -15.03 0.78 -15.66
C ASP A 135 -14.81 0.52 -14.16
N GLN A 136 -15.88 0.48 -13.35
CA GLN A 136 -15.76 0.14 -11.93
C GLN A 136 -15.36 -1.32 -11.72
N ILE A 137 -15.84 -2.23 -12.57
CA ILE A 137 -15.41 -3.63 -12.57
C ILE A 137 -13.92 -3.72 -12.95
N CYS A 138 -13.47 -2.99 -13.97
CA CYS A 138 -12.04 -2.90 -14.30
C CYS A 138 -11.21 -2.40 -13.11
N ARG A 139 -11.65 -1.35 -12.41
CA ARG A 139 -10.95 -0.82 -11.22
C ARG A 139 -10.86 -1.86 -10.11
N ALA A 140 -11.97 -2.51 -9.79
CA ALA A 140 -12.00 -3.56 -8.77
C ALA A 140 -11.08 -4.74 -9.15
N PHE A 141 -11.11 -5.17 -10.41
CA PHE A 141 -10.20 -6.19 -10.95
C PHE A 141 -8.73 -5.82 -10.75
N TRP A 142 -8.33 -4.61 -11.18
CA TRP A 142 -6.95 -4.17 -11.09
C TRP A 142 -6.49 -3.96 -9.64
N TYR A 143 -7.37 -3.49 -8.75
CA TYR A 143 -7.07 -3.41 -7.33
C TYR A 143 -6.79 -4.79 -6.73
N CYS A 144 -7.72 -5.74 -6.94
CA CYS A 144 -7.53 -7.13 -6.52
C CYS A 144 -6.24 -7.71 -7.09
N SER A 145 -5.97 -7.49 -8.38
CA SER A 145 -4.77 -7.99 -9.05
C SER A 145 -3.48 -7.40 -8.47
N ILE A 146 -3.43 -6.10 -8.14
CA ILE A 146 -2.28 -5.47 -7.50
C ILE A 146 -2.02 -6.14 -6.14
N VAL A 147 -3.03 -6.18 -5.27
CA VAL A 147 -2.86 -6.65 -3.89
C VAL A 147 -2.55 -8.15 -3.85
N GLU A 148 -3.32 -8.96 -4.57
CA GLU A 148 -3.15 -10.41 -4.60
C GLU A 148 -1.75 -10.81 -5.08
N THR A 149 -1.23 -10.10 -6.08
CA THR A 149 0.11 -10.43 -6.60
C THR A 149 1.23 -9.88 -5.76
N GLY A 150 1.06 -8.75 -5.08
CA GLY A 150 1.99 -8.33 -4.03
C GLY A 150 2.10 -9.40 -2.94
N ILE A 151 0.96 -9.90 -2.45
CA ILE A 151 0.94 -10.98 -1.45
C ILE A 151 1.59 -12.27 -1.98
N GLN A 152 1.33 -12.65 -3.23
CA GLN A 152 1.97 -13.81 -3.85
C GLN A 152 3.49 -13.64 -4.02
N GLN A 153 3.97 -12.40 -4.19
CA GLN A 153 5.39 -12.07 -4.27
C GLN A 153 6.09 -12.17 -2.92
N ASP A 154 5.46 -11.68 -1.87
CA ASP A 154 6.05 -11.65 -0.53
C ASP A 154 5.92 -12.99 0.22
N LEU A 155 4.80 -13.69 0.03
CA LEU A 155 4.42 -14.86 0.85
C LEU A 155 4.29 -16.16 0.06
N GLU A 156 4.43 -16.13 -1.27
CA GLU A 156 4.23 -17.29 -2.15
C GLU A 156 2.82 -17.93 -2.03
N LEU A 157 1.84 -17.14 -1.59
CA LEU A 157 0.45 -17.61 -1.51
C LEU A 157 -0.16 -17.79 -2.92
N PRO A 158 -1.10 -18.75 -3.10
CA PRO A 158 -1.64 -19.08 -4.40
C PRO A 158 -2.52 -17.96 -4.97
N LEU A 159 -2.47 -17.81 -6.30
CA LEU A 159 -3.36 -16.93 -7.06
C LEU A 159 -4.72 -17.61 -7.33
N THR A 160 -5.76 -16.80 -7.42
CA THR A 160 -7.15 -17.17 -7.72
C THR A 160 -7.45 -17.31 -9.22
N GLY A 161 -6.47 -17.04 -10.08
CA GLY A 161 -6.61 -17.09 -11.53
C GLY A 161 -6.99 -15.75 -12.18
N LEU A 162 -7.09 -14.65 -11.43
CA LEU A 162 -7.27 -13.31 -12.00
C LEU A 162 -6.14 -12.92 -12.96
N ASP A 163 -4.92 -13.40 -12.71
CA ASP A 163 -3.76 -13.23 -13.58
C ASP A 163 -4.03 -13.68 -15.03
N LYS A 164 -4.84 -14.73 -15.21
CA LYS A 164 -5.20 -15.29 -16.51
C LYS A 164 -6.18 -14.42 -17.30
N LEU A 165 -6.88 -13.51 -16.62
CA LEU A 165 -7.87 -12.62 -17.23
C LEU A 165 -7.26 -11.28 -17.67
N GLN A 166 -6.04 -10.94 -17.23
CA GLN A 166 -5.42 -9.62 -17.45
C GLN A 166 -5.42 -9.15 -18.91
N SER A 167 -5.18 -10.06 -19.86
CA SER A 167 -5.16 -9.72 -21.29
C SER A 167 -6.51 -9.30 -21.87
N ARG A 168 -7.61 -9.58 -21.15
CA ARG A 168 -8.99 -9.26 -21.55
C ARG A 168 -9.54 -8.03 -20.85
N ILE A 169 -8.88 -7.57 -19.78
CA ILE A 169 -9.35 -6.45 -18.98
C ILE A 169 -8.64 -5.18 -19.43
N GLN A 170 -9.43 -4.15 -19.73
CA GLN A 170 -8.90 -2.85 -20.11
C GLN A 170 -8.31 -2.15 -18.88
N LEU A 171 -7.35 -1.24 -19.11
CA LEU A 171 -6.89 -0.36 -18.04
C LEU A 171 -8.06 0.55 -17.58
N PRO A 172 -8.11 0.91 -16.29
CA PRO A 172 -9.08 1.86 -15.78
C PRO A 172 -9.03 3.18 -16.55
N GLN A 173 -10.19 3.68 -16.99
CA GLN A 173 -10.25 4.80 -17.92
C GLN A 173 -10.47 6.15 -17.25
N PHE A 174 -11.13 6.18 -16.08
CA PHE A 174 -11.48 7.44 -15.37
C PHE A 174 -12.01 8.53 -16.33
N PRO A 175 -13.09 8.26 -17.09
CA PRO A 175 -13.53 9.11 -18.21
C PRO A 175 -13.76 10.57 -17.83
N ASP A 176 -13.17 11.49 -18.61
CA ASP A 176 -13.19 12.95 -18.41
C ASP A 176 -14.58 13.59 -18.54
N TYR A 177 -15.45 12.95 -19.31
CA TYR A 177 -16.78 13.45 -19.64
C TYR A 177 -17.85 12.42 -19.30
N VAL A 178 -18.93 12.90 -18.69
CA VAL A 178 -20.05 12.06 -18.31
C VAL A 178 -20.97 11.86 -19.52
N THR A 179 -21.03 10.63 -20.02
CA THR A 179 -21.95 10.23 -21.11
C THR A 179 -23.23 9.55 -20.61
N THR A 180 -23.33 9.28 -19.31
CA THR A 180 -24.45 8.53 -18.75
C THR A 180 -25.65 9.42 -18.40
N THR A 181 -26.86 8.86 -18.58
CA THR A 181 -28.11 9.44 -18.08
C THR A 181 -28.36 9.13 -16.61
N ASP A 182 -27.54 8.26 -16.01
CA ASP A 182 -27.60 7.95 -14.58
C ASP A 182 -26.98 9.09 -13.75
N GLU A 183 -27.82 9.74 -12.94
CA GLU A 183 -27.42 10.89 -12.14
C GLU A 183 -26.44 10.54 -11.00
N LEU A 184 -26.56 9.34 -10.42
CA LEU A 184 -25.65 8.90 -9.35
C LEU A 184 -24.27 8.60 -9.92
N LEU A 185 -24.22 7.90 -11.05
CA LEU A 185 -22.96 7.61 -11.74
C LEU A 185 -22.29 8.90 -12.23
N ARG A 186 -23.08 9.89 -12.69
CA ARG A 186 -22.57 11.22 -13.07
C ARG A 186 -21.87 11.94 -11.93
N VAL A 187 -22.49 11.98 -10.74
CA VAL A 187 -21.89 12.61 -9.55
C VAL A 187 -20.62 11.87 -9.14
N GLN A 188 -20.61 10.54 -9.23
CA GLN A 188 -19.42 9.75 -8.94
C GLN A 188 -18.27 10.05 -9.91
N MET A 189 -18.52 10.00 -11.22
CA MET A 189 -17.49 10.30 -12.24
C MET A 189 -16.94 11.71 -12.08
N TYR A 190 -17.78 12.68 -11.68
CA TYR A 190 -17.33 14.01 -11.33
C TYR A 190 -16.37 14.01 -10.13
N ASN A 191 -16.69 13.26 -9.07
CA ASN A 191 -15.80 13.14 -7.90
C ASN A 191 -14.49 12.43 -8.24
N ASP A 192 -14.52 11.37 -9.05
CA ASP A 192 -13.33 10.68 -9.54
C ASP A 192 -12.37 11.68 -10.23
N ARG A 193 -12.92 12.55 -11.08
CA ARG A 193 -12.17 13.58 -11.80
C ARG A 193 -11.54 14.63 -10.87
N MET A 194 -12.16 14.94 -9.74
CA MET A 194 -11.61 15.90 -8.78
C MET A 194 -10.41 15.35 -8.01
N SER A 195 -10.07 14.07 -8.20
CA SER A 195 -8.97 13.40 -7.53
C SER A 195 -7.89 12.94 -8.51
N HIS A 196 -6.61 13.09 -8.15
CA HIS A 196 -5.49 12.61 -8.98
C HIS A 196 -5.25 11.09 -8.86
N TYR A 197 -6.07 10.38 -8.08
CA TYR A 197 -5.91 8.95 -7.79
C TYR A 197 -5.96 8.08 -9.05
N GLY A 198 -6.71 8.46 -10.07
CA GLY A 198 -6.84 7.65 -11.27
C GLY A 198 -5.52 7.45 -12.01
N GLU A 199 -4.73 8.52 -12.14
CA GLU A 199 -3.41 8.46 -12.77
C GLU A 199 -2.44 7.61 -11.94
N ILE A 200 -2.36 7.86 -10.63
CA ILE A 200 -1.52 7.09 -9.70
C ILE A 200 -1.85 5.60 -9.80
N PHE A 201 -3.14 5.27 -9.80
CA PHE A 201 -3.61 3.89 -9.87
C PHE A 201 -3.19 3.18 -11.16
N VAL A 202 -3.29 3.84 -12.31
CA VAL A 202 -2.83 3.28 -13.60
C VAL A 202 -1.31 3.05 -13.60
N TYR A 203 -0.53 3.98 -13.03
CA TYR A 203 0.90 3.81 -12.88
C TYR A 203 1.27 2.68 -11.90
N GLU A 204 0.49 2.48 -10.83
CA GLU A 204 0.64 1.32 -9.94
C GLU A 204 0.38 -0.01 -10.65
N VAL A 205 -0.65 -0.09 -11.51
CA VAL A 205 -0.90 -1.29 -12.33
C VAL A 205 0.30 -1.59 -13.22
N SER A 206 0.83 -0.57 -13.89
CA SER A 206 2.00 -0.70 -14.76
C SER A 206 3.26 -1.14 -13.99
N LEU A 207 3.51 -0.54 -12.82
CA LEU A 207 4.63 -0.90 -11.95
C LEU A 207 4.50 -2.34 -11.44
N ARG A 208 3.30 -2.78 -11.05
CA ARG A 208 3.03 -4.16 -10.66
C ARG A 208 3.32 -5.13 -11.81
N ASN A 209 2.94 -4.79 -13.04
CA ASN A 209 3.22 -5.66 -14.20
C ASN A 209 4.73 -5.82 -14.42
N LEU A 210 5.48 -4.74 -14.22
CA LEU A 210 6.95 -4.78 -14.26
C LEU A 210 7.53 -5.60 -13.10
N ALA A 211 7.01 -5.48 -11.88
CA ALA A 211 7.42 -6.28 -10.72
C ALA A 211 7.24 -7.79 -10.98
N VAL A 212 6.09 -8.19 -11.54
CA VAL A 212 5.82 -9.58 -11.94
C VAL A 212 6.79 -10.05 -13.03
N LYS A 213 7.05 -9.20 -14.02
CA LYS A 213 8.01 -9.51 -15.10
C LYS A 213 9.42 -9.68 -14.55
N ILE A 214 9.83 -8.84 -13.58
CA ILE A 214 11.12 -8.94 -12.90
C ILE A 214 11.23 -10.27 -12.15
N ARG A 215 10.25 -10.57 -11.29
CA ARG A 215 10.27 -11.83 -10.53
C ARG A 215 10.33 -13.05 -11.45
N ASN A 216 9.49 -13.11 -12.48
CA ASN A 216 9.48 -14.22 -13.42
C ASN A 216 10.81 -14.33 -14.19
N GLY A 217 11.40 -13.20 -14.56
CA GLY A 217 12.73 -13.17 -15.18
C GLY A 217 13.80 -13.75 -14.26
N LEU A 218 13.83 -13.33 -13.00
CA LEU A 218 14.79 -13.83 -12.02
C LEU A 218 14.61 -15.33 -11.72
N ILE A 219 13.37 -15.81 -11.61
CA ILE A 219 13.07 -17.25 -11.44
C ILE A 219 13.58 -18.04 -12.65
N GLN A 220 13.34 -17.57 -13.88
CA GLN A 220 13.83 -18.24 -15.09
C GLN A 220 15.37 -18.33 -15.13
N VAL A 221 16.07 -17.30 -14.65
CA VAL A 221 17.53 -17.34 -14.52
C VAL A 221 17.96 -18.38 -13.47
N ALA A 222 17.29 -18.41 -12.32
CA ALA A 222 17.59 -19.35 -11.23
C ALA A 222 17.32 -20.82 -11.61
N GLU A 223 16.29 -21.08 -12.43
CA GLU A 223 15.89 -22.42 -12.91
C GLU A 223 16.63 -22.85 -14.18
N ALA A 224 17.46 -21.99 -14.77
CA ALA A 224 18.17 -22.28 -16.01
C ALA A 224 19.09 -23.52 -15.84
N PRO A 225 19.03 -24.52 -16.74
CA PRO A 225 19.88 -25.70 -16.65
C PRO A 225 21.37 -25.31 -16.68
N MET A 226 22.14 -25.76 -15.69
CA MET A 226 23.60 -25.67 -15.69
C MET A 226 24.14 -26.29 -16.99
N ALA A 227 24.99 -25.55 -17.70
CA ALA A 227 25.52 -25.96 -18.99
C ALA A 227 26.12 -27.37 -18.93
N ILE A 228 25.61 -28.28 -19.76
CA ILE A 228 26.21 -29.59 -19.97
C ILE A 228 27.54 -29.38 -20.72
N LEU A 229 28.60 -30.04 -20.25
CA LEU A 229 29.94 -30.03 -20.87
C LEU A 229 29.85 -30.14 -22.41
N GLY A 230 30.25 -29.07 -23.10
CA GLY A 230 30.41 -29.05 -24.56
C GLY A 230 29.47 -28.14 -25.35
N GLN A 231 28.50 -27.47 -24.73
CA GLN A 231 27.71 -26.41 -25.39
C GLN A 231 28.11 -25.02 -24.88
N THR A 232 28.42 -24.11 -25.81
CA THR A 232 28.72 -22.69 -25.54
C THR A 232 27.41 -21.93 -25.29
N MET A 233 26.72 -22.26 -24.21
CA MET A 233 25.61 -21.44 -23.71
C MET A 233 26.20 -20.27 -22.92
N PRO A 234 25.58 -19.07 -22.94
CA PRO A 234 25.95 -18.00 -22.02
C PRO A 234 25.89 -18.54 -20.58
N GLY A 235 26.91 -18.23 -19.76
CA GLY A 235 26.93 -18.65 -18.37
C GLY A 235 25.72 -18.10 -17.61
N SER A 236 25.34 -18.73 -16.49
CA SER A 236 24.23 -18.25 -15.64
C SER A 236 24.37 -16.77 -15.30
N ASP A 237 25.59 -16.31 -15.01
CA ASP A 237 25.93 -14.91 -14.77
C ASP A 237 25.69 -13.98 -15.97
N ASP A 238 25.97 -14.44 -17.19
CA ASP A 238 25.75 -13.63 -18.40
C ASP A 238 24.25 -13.49 -18.67
N LEU A 239 23.48 -14.55 -18.43
CA LEU A 239 22.02 -14.52 -18.52
C LEU A 239 21.40 -13.62 -17.45
N LEU A 240 21.91 -13.67 -16.21
CA LEU A 240 21.49 -12.78 -15.13
C LEU A 240 21.75 -11.32 -15.50
N ARG A 241 22.97 -10.99 -15.94
CA ARG A 241 23.35 -9.64 -16.35
C ARG A 241 22.47 -9.13 -17.50
N ALA A 242 22.28 -9.93 -18.55
CA ALA A 242 21.43 -9.55 -19.68
C ALA A 242 19.96 -9.32 -19.27
N THR A 243 19.44 -10.16 -18.37
CA THR A 243 18.06 -10.07 -17.86
C THR A 243 17.88 -8.81 -17.02
N VAL A 244 18.80 -8.56 -16.09
CA VAL A 244 18.75 -7.39 -15.21
C VAL A 244 18.97 -6.09 -15.97
N ASP A 245 19.90 -6.06 -16.94
CA ASP A 245 20.11 -4.89 -17.79
C ASP A 245 18.86 -4.54 -18.60
N LYS A 246 18.18 -5.54 -19.14
CA LYS A 246 16.92 -5.33 -19.87
C LYS A 246 15.83 -4.78 -18.96
N LEU A 247 15.58 -5.43 -17.83
CA LEU A 247 14.50 -5.06 -16.92
C LEU A 247 14.79 -3.73 -16.20
N GLY A 248 16.06 -3.42 -15.92
CA GLY A 248 16.48 -2.14 -15.35
C GLY A 248 16.18 -0.98 -16.29
N ARG A 249 16.43 -1.14 -17.61
CA ARG A 249 16.02 -0.15 -18.62
C ARG A 249 14.51 0.05 -18.68
N GLU A 250 13.74 -1.03 -18.57
CA GLU A 250 12.27 -0.93 -18.54
C GLU A 250 11.77 -0.20 -17.28
N LEU A 251 12.41 -0.41 -16.13
CA LEU A 251 12.11 0.30 -14.88
C LEU A 251 12.47 1.79 -14.94
N GLU A 252 13.60 2.13 -15.54
CA GLU A 252 13.98 3.52 -15.81
C GLU A 252 13.03 4.18 -16.81
N GLN A 253 12.63 3.46 -17.86
CA GLN A 253 11.65 3.94 -18.82
C GLN A 253 10.29 4.20 -18.16
N TRP A 254 9.86 3.32 -17.25
CA TRP A 254 8.65 3.53 -16.45
C TRP A 254 8.75 4.83 -15.65
N HIS A 255 9.85 5.06 -14.93
CA HIS A 255 10.07 6.30 -14.18
C HIS A 255 10.09 7.53 -15.09
N GLY A 256 10.76 7.45 -16.24
CA GLY A 256 10.81 8.52 -17.24
C GLY A 256 9.48 8.80 -17.94
N SER A 257 8.50 7.90 -17.85
CA SER A 257 7.16 8.06 -18.42
C SER A 257 6.16 8.75 -17.49
N LEU A 258 6.57 9.04 -16.25
CA LEU A 258 5.72 9.73 -15.28
C LEU A 258 5.58 11.22 -15.63
N PRO A 259 4.37 11.81 -15.51
CA PRO A 259 4.17 13.24 -15.63
C PRO A 259 4.93 14.01 -14.55
N ASP A 260 5.24 15.28 -14.80
CA ASP A 260 6.07 16.12 -13.91
C ASP A 260 5.57 16.16 -12.46
N HIS A 261 4.26 16.14 -12.21
CA HIS A 261 3.69 16.16 -10.85
C HIS A 261 3.79 14.82 -10.11
N LEU A 262 3.96 13.70 -10.83
CA LEU A 262 4.16 12.37 -10.23
C LEU A 262 5.64 11.98 -10.19
N ASN A 263 6.45 12.55 -11.09
CA ASN A 263 7.89 12.34 -11.18
C ASN A 263 8.61 12.83 -9.91
N TRP A 264 9.78 12.28 -9.62
CA TRP A 264 10.63 12.72 -8.52
C TRP A 264 12.10 12.62 -8.89
N ASP A 265 12.92 13.51 -8.33
CA ASP A 265 14.35 13.45 -8.53
C ASP A 265 14.97 12.40 -7.58
N ARG A 266 15.44 11.30 -8.18
CA ARG A 266 16.08 10.19 -7.48
C ARG A 266 17.46 10.53 -6.93
N ASN A 267 18.07 11.62 -7.38
CA ASN A 267 19.41 12.09 -6.98
C ASN A 267 19.35 13.35 -6.10
N LEU A 268 18.15 13.79 -5.70
CA LEU A 268 18.00 14.99 -4.89
C LEU A 268 18.68 14.80 -3.52
N PRO A 269 19.48 15.77 -3.04
CA PRO A 269 20.13 15.68 -1.73
C PRO A 269 19.12 15.49 -0.59
N SER A 270 19.47 14.70 0.42
CA SER A 270 18.60 14.38 1.57
C SER A 270 18.07 15.61 2.31
N ALA A 271 18.84 16.70 2.31
CA ALA A 271 18.47 17.98 2.91
C ALA A 271 17.29 18.69 2.20
N MET A 272 16.88 18.22 1.02
CA MET A 272 15.79 18.75 0.21
C MET A 272 14.58 17.83 0.13
N TYR A 273 14.48 16.76 0.95
CA TYR A 273 13.21 16.07 1.15
C TYR A 273 12.26 17.04 1.86
N SER A 274 11.69 17.94 1.06
CA SER A 274 10.65 18.87 1.44
C SER A 274 9.41 18.01 1.55
N ALA A 275 9.23 17.43 2.72
CA ALA A 275 8.00 16.76 3.01
C ALA A 275 6.89 17.81 2.89
N PRO A 276 5.86 17.61 2.05
CA PRO A 276 4.78 18.58 1.96
C PRO A 276 4.20 18.74 3.36
N ASP A 277 4.08 19.97 3.86
CA ASP A 277 3.39 20.23 5.11
C ASP A 277 1.95 19.74 4.96
N LEU A 278 1.59 18.68 5.67
CA LEU A 278 0.22 18.20 5.69
C LEU A 278 -0.63 19.21 6.45
N GLN A 279 -1.77 19.57 5.87
CA GLN A 279 -2.65 20.55 6.51
C GLN A 279 -3.22 19.97 7.83
N PRO A 280 -3.08 20.68 8.97
CA PRO A 280 -3.73 20.28 10.21
C PRO A 280 -5.26 20.40 10.04
N SER A 281 -5.98 19.32 10.37
CA SER A 281 -7.45 19.33 10.31
C SER A 281 -8.06 20.21 11.41
N SER A 282 -9.11 20.95 11.09
CA SER A 282 -9.81 21.80 12.07
C SER A 282 -10.58 20.96 13.12
N PRO A 283 -10.46 21.25 14.44
CA PRO A 283 -11.14 20.51 15.51
C PRO A 283 -12.68 20.48 15.42
N SER A 284 -13.28 21.48 14.76
CA SER A 284 -14.75 21.56 14.63
C SER A 284 -15.37 20.48 13.73
N PHE A 285 -14.54 19.78 12.96
CA PHE A 285 -14.99 18.87 11.93
C PHE A 285 -15.61 17.57 12.50
N TYR A 286 -15.25 17.13 13.71
CA TYR A 286 -15.57 15.76 14.18
C TYR A 286 -16.12 15.63 15.61
N ALA A 287 -16.23 16.71 16.39
CA ALA A 287 -16.53 16.64 17.83
C ALA A 287 -17.93 16.11 18.21
N HIS A 288 -18.87 15.96 17.26
CA HIS A 288 -20.27 15.63 17.56
C HIS A 288 -20.65 14.15 17.32
N SER A 289 -19.73 13.29 16.87
CA SER A 289 -20.07 11.91 16.50
C SER A 289 -19.92 10.87 17.63
N MET A 290 -19.35 11.26 18.78
CA MET A 290 -18.51 10.31 19.53
C MET A 290 -19.10 9.53 20.72
N TYR A 291 -20.27 9.82 21.29
CA TYR A 291 -20.69 9.08 22.50
C TYR A 291 -22.20 8.92 22.66
N ALA A 292 -22.75 7.85 22.11
CA ALA A 292 -23.99 7.26 22.62
C ALA A 292 -23.97 5.75 22.33
N ALA A 293 -23.64 4.95 23.35
CA ALA A 293 -23.70 3.50 23.31
C ALA A 293 -25.14 2.94 23.17
N ASP A 294 -26.15 3.82 23.02
CA ASP A 294 -27.56 3.47 22.81
C ASP A 294 -28.10 3.90 21.42
N ALA A 295 -27.23 4.29 20.47
CA ALA A 295 -27.61 5.04 19.26
C ALA A 295 -28.00 4.23 18.00
N MET A 296 -28.60 3.03 18.12
CA MET A 296 -29.29 2.43 16.96
C MET A 296 -30.71 2.99 16.77
N ASP A 297 -31.33 3.53 17.83
CA ASP A 297 -32.69 4.10 17.78
C ASP A 297 -32.72 5.63 17.58
N ALA A 298 -31.57 6.31 17.66
CA ALA A 298 -31.47 7.77 17.62
C ALA A 298 -30.23 8.26 16.85
N LEU A 299 -30.05 7.79 15.60
CA LEU A 299 -29.18 8.45 14.61
C LEU A 299 -29.76 9.83 14.26
N HIS A 300 -29.72 10.78 15.20
CA HIS A 300 -29.81 12.18 14.86
C HIS A 300 -28.52 12.55 14.13
N SER A 301 -28.66 12.90 12.86
CA SER A 301 -27.57 13.27 11.98
C SER A 301 -26.71 14.37 12.61
N ALA A 302 -25.52 14.01 13.10
CA ALA A 302 -24.45 14.98 13.19
C ALA A 302 -24.10 15.38 11.75
N PRO A 303 -24.02 16.68 11.41
CA PRO A 303 -23.81 17.09 10.03
C PRO A 303 -22.37 16.75 9.63
N LEU A 304 -22.22 15.63 8.93
CA LEU A 304 -21.01 15.24 8.20
C LEU A 304 -20.80 16.13 6.94
N ASN A 305 -21.21 17.40 7.01
CA ASN A 305 -21.42 18.31 5.88
C ASN A 305 -20.14 18.55 5.05
N ASN A 306 -18.95 18.29 5.62
CA ASN A 306 -17.67 18.57 4.96
C ASN A 306 -16.87 17.32 4.56
N PHE A 307 -17.32 16.10 4.90
CA PHE A 307 -16.61 14.88 4.52
C PHE A 307 -17.21 14.26 3.24
N ILE A 308 -18.50 14.47 2.98
CA ILE A 308 -19.22 13.77 1.91
C ILE A 308 -20.37 14.60 1.29
N GLY A 309 -20.13 15.87 1.00
CA GLY A 309 -21.09 16.75 0.33
C GLY A 309 -20.55 17.31 -0.99
N PRO A 310 -21.15 17.02 -2.16
CA PRO A 310 -20.87 17.79 -3.35
C PRO A 310 -21.66 19.08 -3.24
N ASP A 311 -21.06 20.16 -2.73
CA ASP A 311 -21.59 21.46 -3.11
C ASP A 311 -21.14 21.72 -4.55
N ILE A 312 -21.99 21.31 -5.50
CA ILE A 312 -21.80 21.44 -6.95
C ILE A 312 -21.53 22.91 -7.34
N THR A 313 -21.90 23.87 -6.47
CA THR A 313 -21.70 25.30 -6.68
C THR A 313 -20.41 25.85 -6.08
N ASN A 314 -19.74 25.07 -5.22
CA ASN A 314 -18.53 25.49 -4.53
C ASN A 314 -17.31 24.69 -5.04
N PRO A 315 -16.44 25.30 -5.86
CA PRO A 315 -15.22 24.62 -6.36
C PRO A 315 -14.24 24.20 -5.25
N ASN A 316 -14.45 24.63 -4.00
CA ASN A 316 -13.66 24.26 -2.83
C ASN A 316 -14.35 23.25 -1.90
N ALA A 317 -15.54 22.74 -2.22
CA ALA A 317 -16.25 21.76 -1.37
C ALA A 317 -15.75 20.32 -1.50
N ASN A 318 -14.98 20.05 -2.57
CA ASN A 318 -14.36 18.75 -2.86
C ASN A 318 -12.85 18.78 -2.59
N ILE A 319 -12.41 19.40 -1.49
CA ILE A 319 -11.06 19.12 -0.99
C ILE A 319 -11.15 17.70 -0.46
N GLY A 320 -10.65 16.71 -1.21
CA GLY A 320 -10.56 15.32 -0.77
C GLY A 320 -9.87 15.24 0.60
N PHE A 321 -9.89 14.06 1.24
CA PHE A 321 -9.21 13.89 2.52
C PHE A 321 -7.81 14.53 2.44
N PRO A 322 -7.47 15.48 3.33
CA PRO A 322 -6.19 16.16 3.23
C PRO A 322 -5.10 15.10 3.15
N ASN A 323 -4.19 15.23 2.17
CA ASN A 323 -2.97 14.44 2.07
C ASN A 323 -3.09 13.01 1.52
N SER A 324 -4.28 12.51 1.14
CA SER A 324 -4.40 11.14 0.61
C SER A 324 -3.67 10.93 -0.72
N ASP A 325 -3.57 11.95 -1.58
CA ASP A 325 -2.70 11.91 -2.77
C ASP A 325 -1.23 11.69 -2.38
N GLY A 326 -0.78 12.35 -1.30
CA GLY A 326 0.58 12.22 -0.78
C GLY A 326 0.90 10.80 -0.29
N VAL A 327 -0.04 10.16 0.42
CA VAL A 327 0.13 8.78 0.90
C VAL A 327 0.19 7.80 -0.28
N LEU A 328 -0.72 7.89 -1.25
CA LEU A 328 -0.71 7.00 -2.42
C LEU A 328 0.53 7.21 -3.28
N LEU A 329 0.96 8.46 -3.47
CA LEU A 329 2.19 8.78 -4.18
C LEU A 329 3.41 8.19 -3.47
N ALA A 330 3.48 8.30 -2.14
CA ALA A 330 4.55 7.72 -1.36
C ALA A 330 4.57 6.18 -1.44
N ILE A 331 3.41 5.53 -1.43
CA ILE A 331 3.27 4.08 -1.64
C ILE A 331 3.83 3.70 -3.02
N MET A 332 3.38 4.34 -4.09
CA MET A 332 3.83 4.04 -5.46
C MET A 332 5.35 4.22 -5.59
N ARG A 333 5.89 5.34 -5.09
CA ARG A 333 7.34 5.61 -5.12
C ARG A 333 8.13 4.60 -4.29
N SER A 334 7.61 4.18 -3.14
CA SER A 334 8.28 3.17 -2.31
C SER A 334 8.26 1.79 -2.96
N LYS A 335 7.16 1.44 -3.65
CA LYS A 335 7.09 0.21 -4.46
C LYS A 335 8.14 0.22 -5.56
N TYR A 336 8.43 1.37 -6.19
CA TYR A 336 9.48 1.47 -7.19
C TYR A 336 10.85 1.07 -6.61
N TYR A 337 11.23 1.62 -5.46
CA TYR A 337 12.49 1.29 -4.79
C TYR A 337 12.53 -0.17 -4.33
N HIS A 338 11.42 -0.70 -3.82
CA HIS A 338 11.31 -2.12 -3.50
C HIS A 338 11.55 -3.00 -4.73
N VAL A 339 10.91 -2.70 -5.86
CA VAL A 339 11.10 -3.44 -7.12
C VAL A 339 12.53 -3.33 -7.64
N GLU A 340 13.16 -2.16 -7.53
CA GLU A 340 14.57 -1.95 -7.87
C GLU A 340 15.50 -2.78 -6.97
N SER A 341 15.22 -2.83 -5.67
CA SER A 341 15.99 -3.65 -4.72
C SER A 341 15.85 -5.15 -5.02
N MET A 342 14.66 -5.62 -5.42
CA MET A 342 14.44 -7.01 -5.85
C MET A 342 15.23 -7.32 -7.13
N LEU A 343 15.25 -6.40 -8.09
CA LEU A 343 15.93 -6.58 -9.37
C LEU A 343 17.44 -6.72 -9.20
N TYR A 344 18.06 -5.90 -8.36
CA TYR A 344 19.52 -5.87 -8.16
C TYR A 344 20.01 -6.73 -6.99
N GLY A 345 19.10 -7.25 -6.15
CA GLY A 345 19.40 -8.12 -5.01
C GLY A 345 20.31 -9.32 -5.30
N PRO A 346 20.20 -10.02 -6.45
CA PRO A 346 21.10 -11.12 -6.79
C PRO A 346 22.59 -10.74 -6.81
N PHE A 347 22.92 -9.50 -7.17
CA PHE A 347 24.31 -9.03 -7.18
C PHE A 347 24.83 -8.75 -5.77
N ALA A 348 23.99 -8.20 -4.89
CA ALA A 348 24.34 -8.05 -3.48
C ALA A 348 24.56 -9.40 -2.80
N TYR A 349 23.74 -10.41 -3.13
CA TYR A 349 23.96 -11.79 -2.71
C TYR A 349 25.31 -12.31 -3.21
N LYS A 350 25.62 -12.14 -4.50
CA LYS A 350 26.92 -12.52 -5.08
C LYS A 350 28.09 -11.88 -4.33
N VAL A 351 28.03 -10.57 -4.06
CA VAL A 351 29.07 -9.84 -3.31
C VAL A 351 29.25 -10.35 -1.88
N LEU A 352 28.17 -10.78 -1.23
CA LEU A 352 28.22 -11.34 0.13
C LEU A 352 28.84 -12.74 0.19
N HIS A 353 28.76 -13.52 -0.89
CA HIS A 353 29.11 -14.93 -0.91
C HIS A 353 30.36 -15.27 -1.74
N GLU A 354 30.77 -14.43 -2.68
CA GLU A 354 31.94 -14.67 -3.53
C GLU A 354 33.22 -14.01 -3.01
N HIS A 355 34.36 -14.55 -3.44
CA HIS A 355 35.66 -13.93 -3.20
C HIS A 355 35.80 -12.62 -3.98
N PRO A 356 36.37 -11.54 -3.39
CA PRO A 356 36.47 -10.23 -4.03
C PRO A 356 37.16 -10.23 -5.40
N ASP A 357 38.11 -11.15 -5.62
CA ASP A 357 38.87 -11.24 -6.88
C ASP A 357 38.04 -11.76 -8.07
N ASN A 358 36.86 -12.36 -7.81
CA ASN A 358 35.95 -12.87 -8.83
C ASN A 358 34.87 -11.85 -9.23
N LEU A 359 34.78 -10.73 -8.50
CA LEU A 359 33.76 -9.71 -8.73
C LEU A 359 34.12 -8.85 -9.95
N THR A 360 33.15 -8.68 -10.84
CA THR A 360 33.28 -7.81 -12.02
C THR A 360 32.83 -6.38 -11.71
N GLU A 361 33.24 -5.42 -12.53
CA GLU A 361 32.77 -4.03 -12.41
C GLU A 361 31.23 -3.92 -12.51
N THR A 362 30.61 -4.78 -13.31
CA THR A 362 29.15 -4.88 -13.41
C THR A 362 28.53 -5.32 -12.09
N ASP A 363 29.14 -6.27 -11.37
CA ASP A 363 28.66 -6.72 -10.06
C ASP A 363 28.73 -5.59 -9.03
N LEU A 364 29.81 -4.78 -9.05
CA LEU A 364 29.98 -3.62 -8.18
C LEU A 364 28.94 -2.52 -8.48
N SER A 365 28.74 -2.21 -9.76
CA SER A 365 27.75 -1.21 -10.21
C SER A 365 26.32 -1.64 -9.86
N ALA A 366 25.96 -2.89 -10.14
CA ALA A 366 24.65 -3.43 -9.79
C ALA A 366 24.40 -3.47 -8.28
N THR A 367 25.41 -3.83 -7.49
CA THR A 367 25.33 -3.78 -6.02
C THR A 367 25.20 -2.35 -5.49
N THR A 368 25.84 -1.38 -6.16
CA THR A 368 25.69 0.04 -5.83
C THR A 368 24.26 0.50 -6.07
N ARG A 369 23.63 0.10 -7.20
CA ARG A 369 22.20 0.36 -7.46
C ARG A 369 21.30 -0.27 -6.40
N PHE A 370 21.59 -1.51 -6.00
CA PHE A 370 20.88 -2.17 -4.91
C PHE A 370 20.94 -1.37 -3.60
N LEU A 371 22.13 -0.90 -3.19
CA LEU A 371 22.29 -0.09 -1.98
C LEU A 371 21.51 1.23 -2.06
N HIS A 372 21.52 1.90 -3.21
CA HIS A 372 20.72 3.10 -3.43
C HIS A 372 19.20 2.82 -3.37
N ALA A 373 18.76 1.65 -3.81
CA ALA A 373 17.37 1.24 -3.71
C ALA A 373 16.95 0.89 -2.27
N CYS A 374 17.87 0.68 -1.34
CA CYS A 374 17.56 0.39 0.08
C CYS A 374 17.33 1.64 0.94
N VAL A 375 17.60 2.86 0.44
CA VAL A 375 17.55 4.08 1.24
C VAL A 375 16.35 4.97 0.89
N LEU A 376 15.86 5.71 1.90
CA LEU A 376 14.89 6.80 1.78
C LEU A 376 13.57 6.47 1.06
N TRP A 377 12.95 5.33 1.42
CA TRP A 377 11.63 5.01 0.88
C TRP A 377 10.58 6.01 1.39
N PRO A 378 9.83 6.69 0.49
CA PRO A 378 8.89 7.75 0.86
C PRO A 378 7.85 7.37 1.92
N ILE A 379 7.47 6.09 2.06
CA ILE A 379 6.57 5.64 3.11
C ILE A 379 7.12 5.83 4.52
N MET A 380 8.45 5.75 4.71
CA MET A 380 9.10 5.91 6.01
C MET A 380 9.30 7.38 6.37
N VAL A 381 9.25 8.26 5.37
CA VAL A 381 9.53 9.68 5.53
C VAL A 381 8.28 10.38 6.09
N PRO A 382 8.39 11.15 7.19
CA PRO A 382 7.32 12.05 7.60
C PRO A 382 6.99 13.01 6.47
N PRO A 383 5.71 13.38 6.27
CA PRO A 383 4.59 13.09 7.14
C PRO A 383 3.88 11.76 6.81
N THR A 384 4.18 11.12 5.68
CA THR A 384 3.53 9.86 5.27
C THR A 384 3.63 8.80 6.34
N SER A 385 4.79 8.69 7.00
CA SER A 385 4.98 7.72 8.10
C SER A 385 4.15 8.01 9.35
N GLN A 386 3.47 9.14 9.44
CA GLN A 386 2.50 9.44 10.50
C GLN A 386 1.11 8.88 10.18
N HIS A 387 0.84 8.54 8.91
CA HIS A 387 -0.44 8.05 8.41
C HIS A 387 -0.48 6.52 8.21
N LYS A 388 0.17 5.77 9.10
CA LYS A 388 0.38 4.31 8.92
C LYS A 388 -0.92 3.52 8.80
N ARG A 389 -2.02 3.96 9.42
CA ARG A 389 -3.32 3.26 9.31
C ARG A 389 -3.95 3.35 7.93
N MET A 390 -3.54 4.35 7.14
CA MET A 390 -3.99 4.55 5.77
C MET A 390 -3.15 3.76 4.76
N ILE A 391 -2.06 3.13 5.20
CA ILE A 391 -1.14 2.38 4.35
C ILE A 391 -1.52 0.89 4.40
N PRO A 392 -2.00 0.31 3.28
CA PRO A 392 -2.31 -1.12 3.22
C PRO A 392 -1.02 -1.96 3.20
N CYS A 393 -1.15 -3.25 3.51
CA CYS A 393 -0.08 -4.24 3.50
C CYS A 393 1.10 -3.89 4.45
N LEU A 394 0.79 -3.47 5.69
CA LEU A 394 1.77 -3.13 6.71
C LEU A 394 2.73 -4.29 7.02
N TYR A 395 2.25 -5.53 6.89
CA TYR A 395 3.08 -6.73 6.96
C TYR A 395 4.26 -6.66 5.99
N SER A 396 3.96 -6.47 4.70
CA SER A 396 4.94 -6.44 3.61
C SER A 396 5.92 -5.29 3.82
N TRP A 397 5.43 -4.11 4.20
CA TRP A 397 6.30 -2.97 4.46
C TRP A 397 7.25 -3.22 5.63
N SER A 398 6.76 -3.74 6.75
CA SER A 398 7.59 -4.00 7.92
C SER A 398 8.71 -5.01 7.63
N GLN A 399 8.43 -6.04 6.82
CA GLN A 399 9.45 -7.01 6.40
C GLN A 399 10.47 -6.43 5.43
N ASN A 400 9.99 -5.69 4.43
CA ASN A 400 10.86 -5.10 3.42
C ASN A 400 11.77 -4.00 4.02
N ILE A 401 11.23 -3.20 4.94
CA ILE A 401 12.01 -2.23 5.72
C ILE A 401 13.06 -2.96 6.58
N LEU A 402 12.68 -4.02 7.29
CA LEU A 402 13.64 -4.83 8.04
C LEU A 402 14.76 -5.35 7.13
N GLY A 403 14.43 -5.85 5.94
CA GLY A 403 15.40 -6.32 4.94
C GLY A 403 16.39 -5.23 4.53
N ALA A 404 15.90 -4.03 4.21
CA ALA A 404 16.74 -2.88 3.89
C ALA A 404 17.67 -2.51 5.06
N LEU A 405 17.16 -2.50 6.29
CA LEU A 405 17.96 -2.22 7.50
C LEU A 405 19.04 -3.29 7.71
N ILE A 406 18.72 -4.57 7.56
CA ILE A 406 19.72 -5.66 7.63
C ILE A 406 20.85 -5.43 6.61
N ILE A 407 20.51 -5.09 5.37
CA ILE A 407 21.50 -4.80 4.32
C ILE A 407 22.36 -3.59 4.69
N LEU A 408 21.77 -2.51 5.19
CA LEU A 408 22.52 -1.33 5.62
C LEU A 408 23.48 -1.66 6.77
N HIS A 409 23.06 -2.50 7.72
CA HIS A 409 23.94 -3.01 8.77
C HIS A 409 25.07 -3.90 8.22
N LEU A 410 24.75 -4.84 7.34
CA LEU A 410 25.73 -5.71 6.68
C LEU A 410 26.74 -4.92 5.86
N SER A 411 26.34 -3.82 5.24
CA SER A 411 27.25 -2.94 4.50
C SER A 411 28.30 -2.24 5.36
N LEU A 412 28.12 -2.21 6.68
CA LEU A 412 29.13 -1.71 7.63
C LEU A 412 30.10 -2.81 8.09
N ILE A 413 29.64 -4.07 8.10
CA ILE A 413 30.39 -5.19 8.66
C ILE A 413 31.15 -5.97 7.59
N ASN A 414 30.53 -6.22 6.44
CA ASN A 414 31.16 -6.97 5.36
C ASN A 414 32.20 -6.06 4.65
N PRO A 415 33.48 -6.45 4.58
CA PRO A 415 34.53 -5.59 4.02
C PRO A 415 34.29 -5.21 2.55
N THR A 416 33.74 -6.12 1.75
CA THR A 416 33.49 -5.88 0.32
C THR A 416 32.34 -4.89 0.12
N LEU A 417 31.20 -5.11 0.80
CA LEU A 417 30.09 -4.16 0.76
C LEU A 417 30.48 -2.79 1.34
N SER A 418 31.27 -2.77 2.42
CA SER A 418 31.77 -1.54 3.02
C SER A 418 32.63 -0.75 2.04
N LYS A 419 33.50 -1.43 1.30
CA LYS A 419 34.29 -0.81 0.22
C LYS A 419 33.38 -0.24 -0.88
N ILE A 420 32.36 -0.99 -1.32
CA ILE A 420 31.40 -0.51 -2.34
C ILE A 420 30.66 0.73 -1.84
N ARG A 421 30.13 0.68 -0.62
CA ARG A 421 29.46 1.82 0.05
C ARG A 421 30.34 3.07 0.10
N GLN A 422 31.64 2.93 0.37
CA GLN A 422 32.55 4.06 0.47
C GLN A 422 33.04 4.59 -0.88
N SER A 423 33.24 3.72 -1.88
CA SER A 423 33.92 4.10 -3.12
C SER A 423 33.01 4.25 -4.34
N HIS A 424 31.81 3.64 -4.35
CA HIS A 424 30.91 3.64 -5.51
C HIS A 424 29.59 4.36 -5.25
N CYS A 425 29.10 4.39 -4.02
CA CYS A 425 27.87 5.12 -3.71
C CYS A 425 28.06 6.64 -3.85
N ARG A 426 26.98 7.33 -4.23
CA ARG A 426 26.97 8.79 -4.43
C ARG A 426 27.32 9.58 -3.17
N GLN A 427 27.77 10.82 -3.37
CA GLN A 427 27.97 11.77 -2.28
C GLN A 427 26.65 12.00 -1.53
N GLY A 428 26.68 11.85 -0.19
CA GLY A 428 25.50 11.96 0.66
C GLY A 428 24.86 10.62 1.05
N PHE A 429 25.25 9.50 0.44
CA PHE A 429 24.69 8.18 0.75
C PHE A 429 24.75 7.82 2.25
N GLU A 430 25.82 8.23 2.95
CA GLU A 430 25.93 7.96 4.39
C GLU A 430 24.81 8.63 5.19
N GLN A 431 24.49 9.88 4.87
CA GLN A 431 23.38 10.61 5.48
C GLN A 431 22.02 9.98 5.10
N GLU A 432 21.88 9.54 3.85
CA GLU A 432 20.68 8.81 3.39
C GLU A 432 20.48 7.52 4.19
N ALA A 433 21.56 6.77 4.43
CA ALA A 433 21.54 5.54 5.19
C ALA A 433 21.22 5.79 6.68
N GLU A 434 21.81 6.81 7.30
CA GLU A 434 21.51 7.21 8.68
C GLU A 434 20.03 7.56 8.87
N LEU A 435 19.47 8.41 8.00
CA LEU A 435 18.04 8.76 8.02
C LEU A 435 17.14 7.55 7.77
N THR A 436 17.54 6.65 6.86
CA THR A 436 16.81 5.39 6.61
C THR A 436 16.77 4.52 7.86
N ILE A 437 17.89 4.41 8.59
CA ILE A 437 17.96 3.66 9.84
C ILE A 437 17.06 4.32 10.90
N GLU A 438 17.14 5.63 11.06
CA GLU A 438 16.30 6.37 12.01
C GLU A 438 14.81 6.18 11.71
N TRP A 439 14.38 6.45 10.48
CA TRP A 439 12.97 6.37 10.12
C TRP A 439 12.44 4.95 10.00
N GLY A 440 13.25 4.00 9.53
CA GLY A 440 12.87 2.59 9.46
C GLY A 440 12.75 1.95 10.84
N THR A 441 13.66 2.27 11.76
CA THR A 441 13.55 1.82 13.16
C THR A 441 12.35 2.46 13.85
N ALA A 442 12.10 3.75 13.64
CA ALA A 442 10.91 4.42 14.13
C ALA A 442 9.63 3.76 13.58
N TRP A 443 9.56 3.47 12.27
CA TRP A 443 8.42 2.81 11.66
C TRP A 443 8.08 1.47 12.32
N ILE A 444 9.09 0.62 12.54
CA ILE A 444 8.89 -0.70 13.14
C ILE A 444 8.58 -0.59 14.65
N ARG A 445 9.27 0.30 15.37
CA ARG A 445 9.04 0.58 16.78
C ARG A 445 7.58 0.97 17.03
N ASP A 446 7.10 1.88 16.19
CA ASP A 446 5.75 2.39 16.21
C ASP A 446 4.74 1.23 16.13
N LEU A 447 4.89 0.32 15.16
CA LEU A 447 3.91 -0.76 14.95
C LEU A 447 4.02 -1.93 15.95
N LYS A 448 5.12 -2.05 16.72
CA LYS A 448 5.49 -3.28 17.45
C LYS A 448 4.44 -3.77 18.46
N ASP A 449 3.64 -2.87 19.04
CA ASP A 449 2.69 -3.19 20.10
C ASP A 449 1.31 -3.62 19.57
N VAL A 450 1.03 -3.33 18.29
CA VAL A 450 -0.24 -3.66 17.63
C VAL A 450 -0.10 -4.68 16.50
N ASP A 451 1.11 -4.85 15.99
CA ASP A 451 1.42 -5.69 14.84
C ASP A 451 2.47 -6.75 15.23
N ARG A 452 2.08 -8.02 15.14
CA ARG A 452 2.96 -9.15 15.52
C ARG A 452 4.18 -9.28 14.62
N THR A 453 4.08 -8.88 13.35
CA THR A 453 5.21 -8.89 12.43
C THR A 453 6.19 -7.78 12.79
N ALA A 454 5.69 -6.57 13.03
CA ALA A 454 6.51 -5.47 13.53
C ALA A 454 7.17 -5.82 14.87
N GLN A 455 6.46 -6.49 15.78
CA GLN A 455 7.03 -6.98 17.04
C GLN A 455 8.26 -7.89 16.81
N ARG A 456 8.16 -8.82 15.85
CA ARG A 456 9.27 -9.70 15.48
C ARG A 456 10.41 -8.93 14.83
N CYS A 457 10.10 -8.02 13.91
CA CYS A 457 11.09 -7.13 13.30
C CYS A 457 11.82 -6.31 14.36
N TRP A 458 11.11 -5.78 15.35
CA TRP A 458 11.69 -5.00 16.46
C TRP A 458 12.70 -5.82 17.27
N MET A 459 12.37 -7.07 17.61
CA MET A 459 13.30 -7.95 18.34
C MET A 459 14.63 -8.14 17.59
N ILE A 460 14.58 -8.25 16.26
CA ILE A 460 15.78 -8.37 15.42
C ILE A 460 16.56 -7.05 15.41
N LEU A 461 15.87 -5.92 15.23
CA LEU A 461 16.50 -4.60 15.19
C LEU A 461 17.16 -4.20 16.51
N LYS A 462 16.57 -4.56 17.66
CA LYS A 462 17.21 -4.35 18.98
C LYS A 462 18.59 -4.99 19.04
N GLY A 463 18.74 -6.21 18.52
CA GLY A 463 20.03 -6.90 18.46
C GLY A 463 21.01 -6.26 17.48
N LEU A 464 20.54 -5.89 16.28
CA LEU A 464 21.40 -5.34 15.22
C LEU A 464 21.91 -3.93 15.52
N TYR A 465 21.04 -3.06 16.04
CA TYR A 465 21.35 -1.64 16.24
C TYR A 465 21.52 -1.24 17.71
N ARG A 466 21.46 -2.19 18.64
CA ARG A 466 21.58 -1.97 20.10
C ARG A 466 20.58 -0.91 20.59
N LEU A 467 19.33 -1.06 20.15
CA LEU A 467 18.24 -0.16 20.50
C LEU A 467 17.71 -0.51 21.90
N ASP A 468 17.34 0.52 22.66
CA ASP A 468 16.58 0.39 23.90
C ASP A 468 15.11 0.05 23.60
N ASP A 469 14.38 -0.38 24.64
CA ASP A 469 13.02 -0.92 24.50
C ASP A 469 11.98 0.06 23.97
#